data_AF-A0A4U6W3S4-F1
#
_entry.id   AF-A0A4U6W3S4-F1
#
_cell.length_a   1.000
_cell.length_b   1.000
_cell.length_c   1.000
_cell.angle_alpha   90.00
_cell.angle_beta   90.00
_cell.angle_gamma   90.00
#
_symmetry.space_group_name_H-M   'P 1'
#
loop_
_entity.id
_entity.type
_entity.pdbx_description
1 polymer ?
#
loop_
_entity_poly.entity_id
_entity_poly.type
_entity_poly.pdbx_seq_one_letter_code
_entity_poly.pdbx_strand_id
1 'polypeptide(L)'
;MTEFVTAIHLCLHCSFSKQVWHLVSVWTDGQVCTPTDEQQDLQVWWSIALQALNKQHRRSKAAIIIITAWNIWNERNRRVFQQLTLRLEQVFQRVQEEVAIGRRARASLTGGNAS
;
A
#
# COMPACT_ATOMS: atom_id res chain seq x y z
N MET A 1 -2.56 -18.70 -16.89
CA MET A 1 -2.88 -17.35 -16.37
C MET A 1 -2.99 -17.44 -14.84
N THR A 2 -1.89 -17.83 -14.17
CA THR A 2 -1.90 -18.32 -12.77
C THR A 2 -0.61 -17.95 -12.03
N GLU A 3 0.05 -16.85 -12.39
CA GLU A 3 1.22 -16.32 -11.66
C GLU A 3 0.94 -15.01 -10.91
N PHE A 4 0.01 -14.17 -11.39
CA PHE A 4 -0.37 -12.94 -10.68
C PHE A 4 -1.10 -13.18 -9.35
N VAL A 5 -1.80 -14.32 -9.26
CA VAL A 5 -2.61 -14.68 -8.08
C VAL A 5 -1.72 -14.93 -6.86
N THR A 6 -0.50 -15.47 -7.00
CA THR A 6 0.39 -15.79 -5.87
C THR A 6 1.07 -14.56 -5.28
N ALA A 7 1.60 -13.66 -6.10
CA ALA A 7 2.30 -12.46 -5.62
C ALA A 7 1.40 -11.55 -4.76
N ILE A 8 0.18 -11.33 -5.22
CA ILE A 8 -0.85 -10.57 -4.52
C ILE A 8 -1.27 -11.25 -3.22
N HIS A 9 -1.53 -12.56 -3.26
CA HIS A 9 -1.91 -13.31 -2.06
C HIS A 9 -0.82 -13.22 -0.97
N LEU A 10 0.45 -13.27 -1.39
CA LEU A 10 1.58 -13.19 -0.47
C LEU A 10 1.82 -11.76 0.07
N CYS A 11 1.51 -10.72 -0.71
CA CYS A 11 1.60 -9.32 -0.28
C CYS A 11 0.44 -8.86 0.62
N LEU A 12 -0.62 -9.66 0.74
CA LEU A 12 -1.81 -9.31 1.53
C LEU A 12 -1.97 -10.22 2.75
N HIS A 13 -1.80 -11.53 2.60
CA HIS A 13 -2.22 -12.50 3.63
C HIS A 13 -1.08 -13.07 4.49
N CYS A 14 0.19 -12.84 4.14
CA CYS A 14 1.31 -13.25 5.00
C CYS A 14 1.30 -12.47 6.32
N SER A 15 1.68 -13.12 7.44
CA SER A 15 1.72 -12.51 8.78
C SER A 15 2.54 -11.21 8.83
N PHE A 16 3.63 -11.12 8.06
CA PHE A 16 4.41 -9.89 7.94
C PHE A 16 3.62 -8.79 7.24
N SER A 17 3.00 -9.12 6.09
CA SER A 17 2.18 -8.18 5.31
C SER A 17 1.01 -7.64 6.12
N LYS A 18 0.28 -8.51 6.84
CA LYS A 18 -0.84 -8.12 7.70
C LYS A 18 -0.44 -7.09 8.76
N GLN A 19 0.72 -7.26 9.38
CA GLN A 19 1.24 -6.32 10.37
C GLN A 19 1.59 -4.96 9.72
N VAL A 20 2.17 -4.95 8.52
CA VAL A 20 2.44 -3.69 7.80
C VAL A 20 1.12 -2.99 7.45
N TRP A 21 0.14 -3.74 6.94
CA TRP A 21 -1.21 -3.21 6.68
C TRP A 21 -1.90 -2.70 7.93
N HIS A 22 -1.67 -3.32 9.09
CA HIS A 22 -2.20 -2.84 10.36
C HIS A 22 -1.59 -1.48 10.75
N LEU A 23 -0.25 -1.33 10.65
CA LEU A 23 0.41 -0.05 10.91
C LEU A 23 -0.10 1.06 9.97
N VAL A 24 -0.30 0.74 8.68
CA VAL A 24 -0.86 1.69 7.70
C VAL A 24 -2.31 2.05 8.02
N SER A 25 -3.11 1.07 8.45
CA SER A 25 -4.50 1.32 8.88
C SER A 25 -4.54 2.29 10.06
N VAL A 26 -3.75 2.04 11.10
CA VAL A 26 -3.65 2.92 12.29
C VAL A 26 -3.17 4.32 11.88
N TRP A 27 -2.15 4.42 11.05
CA TRP A 27 -1.60 5.70 10.59
C TRP A 27 -2.56 6.52 9.71
N THR A 28 -3.51 5.86 9.05
CA THR A 28 -4.49 6.52 8.19
C THR A 28 -5.85 6.70 8.88
N ASP A 29 -5.91 6.59 10.21
CA ASP A 29 -7.15 6.67 10.99
C ASP A 29 -8.22 5.70 10.49
N GLY A 30 -7.81 4.49 10.11
CA GLY A 30 -8.69 3.45 9.59
C GLY A 30 -9.19 3.69 8.16
N GLN A 31 -8.70 4.74 7.47
CA GLN A 31 -9.10 4.98 6.09
C GLN A 31 -8.67 3.85 5.16
N VAL A 32 -7.51 3.22 5.38
CA VAL A 32 -7.07 2.02 4.64
C VAL A 32 -7.37 0.78 5.46
N CYS A 33 -8.39 0.02 5.04
CA CYS A 33 -8.74 -1.23 5.71
C CYS A 33 -7.69 -2.31 5.42
N THR A 34 -7.31 -3.06 6.45
CA THR A 34 -6.50 -4.28 6.30
C THR A 34 -7.31 -5.34 5.55
N PRO A 35 -6.72 -6.07 4.59
CA PRO A 35 -7.38 -7.22 3.99
C PRO A 35 -7.67 -8.27 5.08
N THR A 36 -8.93 -8.64 5.27
CA THR A 36 -9.30 -9.72 6.20
C THR A 36 -9.10 -11.07 5.53
N ASP A 37 -8.91 -12.12 6.34
CA ASP A 37 -8.75 -13.50 5.86
C ASP A 37 -10.00 -14.05 5.16
N GLU A 38 -11.16 -13.44 5.41
CA GLU A 38 -12.43 -13.78 4.76
C GLU A 38 -12.54 -13.20 3.33
N GLN A 39 -11.71 -12.21 2.98
CA GLN A 39 -11.69 -11.60 1.66
C GLN A 39 -10.77 -12.40 0.74
N GLN A 40 -11.34 -13.44 0.11
CA GLN A 40 -10.62 -14.34 -0.80
C GLN A 40 -10.23 -13.69 -2.15
N ASP A 41 -10.78 -12.52 -2.48
CA ASP A 41 -10.54 -11.82 -3.75
C ASP A 41 -10.02 -10.39 -3.53
N LEU A 42 -8.78 -10.14 -3.99
CA LEU A 42 -8.17 -8.81 -4.02
C LEU A 42 -9.04 -7.79 -4.78
N GLN A 43 -9.67 -8.19 -5.90
CA GLN A 43 -10.50 -7.28 -6.70
C GLN A 43 -11.71 -6.80 -5.91
N VAL A 44 -12.30 -7.69 -5.11
CA VAL A 44 -13.41 -7.35 -4.21
C VAL A 44 -12.94 -6.40 -3.12
N TRP A 45 -11.83 -6.72 -2.44
CA TRP A 45 -11.27 -5.83 -1.40
C TRP A 45 -10.89 -4.45 -1.98
N TRP A 46 -10.25 -4.42 -3.14
CA TRP A 46 -9.87 -3.19 -3.83
C TRP A 46 -11.08 -2.34 -4.18
N SER A 47 -12.14 -2.98 -4.67
CA SER A 47 -13.39 -2.30 -5.02
C SER A 47 -14.06 -1.70 -3.78
N ILE A 48 -14.13 -2.43 -2.67
CA ILE A 48 -14.65 -1.96 -1.38
C ILE A 48 -13.79 -0.82 -0.84
N ALA A 49 -12.48 -0.98 -0.85
CA ALA A 49 -11.54 0.02 -0.35
C ALA A 49 -11.69 1.35 -1.09
N LEU A 50 -12.05 1.35 -2.37
CA LEU A 50 -12.19 2.58 -3.17
C LEU A 50 -13.63 3.05 -3.35
N GLN A 51 -14.61 2.33 -2.81
CA GLN A 51 -16.03 2.67 -2.90
C GLN A 51 -16.35 3.98 -2.18
N ALA A 52 -17.39 4.69 -2.65
CA ALA A 52 -17.97 5.88 -2.01
C ALA A 52 -17.04 7.10 -1.77
N LEU A 53 -15.80 7.10 -2.29
CA LEU A 53 -14.90 8.26 -2.20
C LEU A 53 -15.05 9.22 -3.39
N ASN A 54 -14.99 10.53 -3.10
CA ASN A 54 -14.80 11.55 -4.12
C ASN A 54 -13.49 11.31 -4.90
N LYS A 55 -13.38 11.84 -6.12
CA LYS A 55 -12.27 11.53 -7.05
C LYS A 55 -10.88 11.78 -6.44
N GLN A 56 -10.73 12.81 -5.60
CA GLN A 56 -9.46 13.17 -4.97
C GLN A 56 -9.10 12.27 -3.79
N HIS A 57 -10.05 11.96 -2.91
CA HIS A 57 -9.85 11.03 -1.80
C HIS A 57 -9.62 9.61 -2.31
N ARG A 58 -10.33 9.19 -3.36
CA ARG A 58 -10.12 7.89 -4.02
C ARG A 58 -8.69 7.75 -4.54
N ARG A 59 -8.18 8.77 -5.24
CA ARG A 59 -6.81 8.78 -5.76
C ARG A 59 -5.77 8.74 -4.64
N SER A 60 -5.98 9.50 -3.57
CA SER A 60 -5.06 9.54 -2.43
C SER A 60 -5.01 8.21 -1.70
N LYS A 61 -6.17 7.58 -1.45
CA LYS A 61 -6.26 6.25 -0.85
C LYS A 61 -5.66 5.17 -1.74
N ALA A 62 -5.97 5.17 -3.04
CA ALA A 62 -5.39 4.24 -4.00
C ALA A 62 -3.85 4.35 -4.04
N ALA A 63 -3.30 5.57 -3.99
CA ALA A 63 -1.86 5.77 -3.95
C ALA A 63 -1.22 5.15 -2.70
N ILE A 64 -1.81 5.33 -1.51
CA ILE A 64 -1.32 4.72 -0.27
C ILE A 64 -1.34 3.19 -0.38
N ILE A 65 -2.43 2.61 -0.89
CA ILE A 65 -2.54 1.17 -1.07
C ILE A 65 -1.45 0.65 -2.03
N ILE A 66 -1.27 1.28 -3.19
CA ILE A 66 -0.28 0.86 -4.20
C ILE A 66 1.13 0.94 -3.62
N ILE A 67 1.48 2.05 -2.98
CA ILE A 67 2.80 2.25 -2.37
C ILE A 67 3.05 1.21 -1.27
N THR A 68 2.04 0.90 -0.47
CA THR A 68 2.15 -0.12 0.59
C THR A 68 2.39 -1.51 0.01
N ALA A 69 1.58 -1.91 -0.98
CA ALA A 69 1.74 -3.20 -1.66
C ALA A 69 3.11 -3.31 -2.35
N TRP A 70 3.58 -2.24 -2.98
CA TRP A 70 4.89 -2.16 -3.61
C TRP A 70 6.04 -2.36 -2.61
N ASN A 71 5.98 -1.70 -1.45
CA ASN A 71 7.02 -1.84 -0.42
C ASN A 71 7.04 -3.24 0.20
N ILE A 72 5.87 -3.85 0.41
CA ILE A 72 5.76 -5.25 0.87
C ILE A 72 6.37 -6.21 -0.16
N TRP A 73 6.06 -6.01 -1.45
CA TRP A 73 6.64 -6.80 -2.54
C TRP A 73 8.16 -6.66 -2.61
N ASN A 74 8.68 -5.43 -2.52
CA ASN A 74 10.12 -5.17 -2.53
C ASN A 74 10.83 -5.79 -1.33
N GLU A 75 10.24 -5.74 -0.13
CA GLU A 75 10.80 -6.40 1.04
C GLU A 75 10.85 -7.91 0.86
N ARG A 76 9.78 -8.51 0.30
CA ARG A 76 9.77 -9.93 0.00
C ARG A 76 10.87 -10.31 -0.99
N ASN A 77 11.04 -9.53 -2.06
CA ASN A 77 12.09 -9.75 -3.04
C ASN A 77 13.49 -9.60 -2.42
N ARG A 78 13.67 -8.61 -1.55
CA ARG A 78 14.92 -8.42 -0.79
C ARG A 78 15.25 -9.65 0.06
N ARG A 79 14.26 -10.22 0.77
CA ARG A 79 14.45 -11.43 1.58
C ARG A 79 14.83 -12.64 0.72
N VAL A 80 14.14 -12.85 -0.39
CA VAL A 80 14.35 -14.02 -1.25
C VAL A 80 15.66 -13.93 -2.03
N PHE A 81 15.94 -12.79 -2.66
CA PHE A 81 17.05 -12.66 -3.60
C PHE A 81 18.33 -12.10 -2.98
N GLN A 82 18.22 -11.31 -1.90
CA GLN A 82 19.38 -10.66 -1.28
C GLN A 82 19.69 -11.24 0.11
N GLN A 83 18.85 -12.13 0.65
CA GLN A 83 18.97 -12.67 2.02
C GLN A 83 19.02 -11.55 3.09
N LEU A 84 18.49 -10.37 2.75
CA LEU A 84 18.41 -9.23 3.64
C LEU A 84 16.98 -9.10 4.17
N THR A 85 16.86 -8.78 5.45
CA THR A 85 15.57 -8.63 6.13
C THR A 85 15.48 -7.26 6.77
N LEU A 86 14.38 -6.55 6.51
CA LEU A 86 14.02 -5.35 7.26
C LEU A 86 13.01 -5.67 8.34
N ARG A 87 13.09 -4.89 9.41
CA ARG A 87 12.07 -4.89 10.45
C ARG A 87 10.80 -4.22 9.93
N LEU A 88 9.72 -4.52 10.62
CA LEU A 88 8.38 -4.10 10.26
C LEU A 88 8.26 -2.56 10.22
N GLU A 89 8.88 -1.91 11.19
CA GLU A 89 8.92 -0.46 11.31
C GLU A 89 9.70 0.18 10.16
N GLN A 90 10.74 -0.48 9.66
CA GLN A 90 11.56 0.02 8.55
C GLN A 90 10.80 -0.02 7.22
N VAL A 91 10.02 -1.09 6.98
CA VAL A 91 9.14 -1.16 5.81
C VAL A 91 8.03 -0.12 5.91
N PHE A 92 7.43 0.03 7.10
CA PHE A 92 6.41 1.04 7.33
C PHE A 92 6.94 2.47 7.14
N GLN A 93 8.14 2.78 7.65
CA GLN A 93 8.80 4.08 7.43
C GLN A 93 8.97 4.40 5.94
N ARG A 94 9.40 3.43 5.13
CA ARG A 94 9.51 3.62 3.67
C ARG A 94 8.18 3.92 3.00
N VAL A 95 7.10 3.26 3.44
CA VAL A 95 5.75 3.57 2.96
C VAL A 95 5.40 5.03 3.26
N GLN A 96 5.67 5.51 4.48
CA GLN A 96 5.40 6.91 4.85
C GLN A 96 6.22 7.89 4.00
N GLU A 97 7.51 7.61 3.80
CA GLU A 97 8.43 8.42 3.00
C GLU A 97 7.98 8.51 1.54
N GLU A 98 7.67 7.39 0.90
CA GLU A 98 7.23 7.35 -0.50
C GLU A 98 5.86 8.04 -0.69
N VAL A 99 4.93 7.87 0.26
CA VAL A 99 3.66 8.61 0.25
C VAL A 99 3.90 10.12 0.36
N ALA A 100 4.81 10.55 1.23
CA ALA A 100 5.15 11.96 1.41
C ALA A 100 5.80 12.54 0.14
N ILE A 101 6.72 11.82 -0.49
CA ILE A 101 7.33 12.20 -1.79
C ILE A 101 6.24 12.35 -2.85
N GLY A 102 5.34 11.37 -2.98
CA GLY A 102 4.24 11.43 -3.93
C GLY A 102 3.28 12.60 -3.68
N ARG A 103 3.04 12.97 -2.43
CA ARG A 103 2.24 14.16 -2.07
C ARG A 103 2.93 15.46 -2.50
N ARG A 104 4.24 15.60 -2.22
CA ARG A 104 5.04 16.78 -2.60
C ARG A 104 5.09 16.97 -4.11
N ALA A 105 5.37 15.90 -4.85
CA ALA A 105 5.42 15.93 -6.32
C ALA A 105 4.08 16.34 -6.94
N ARG A 106 2.93 15.94 -6.35
CA ARG A 106 1.61 16.40 -6.81
C ARG A 106 1.39 17.88 -6.50
N ALA A 107 1.79 18.35 -5.32
CA ALA A 107 1.64 19.74 -4.93
C ALA A 107 2.44 20.69 -5.85
N SER A 108 3.67 20.31 -6.22
CA SER A 108 4.50 21.09 -7.15
C SER A 108 3.91 21.17 -8.56
N LEU A 109 3.18 20.13 -9.02
CA LEU A 109 2.48 20.16 -10.31
C LEU A 109 1.23 21.05 -10.29
N THR A 110 0.55 21.20 -9.15
CA THR A 110 -0.64 22.04 -9.03
C THR A 110 -0.33 23.51 -8.77
N GLY A 111 0.85 23.83 -8.21
CA GLY A 111 1.28 25.20 -7.90
C GLY A 111 1.94 25.97 -9.06
N GLY A 112 2.11 25.35 -10.23
CA GLY A 112 2.86 25.92 -11.36
C GLY A 112 2.07 26.78 -12.36
N ASN A 113 0.77 27.00 -12.15
CA ASN A 113 -0.10 27.75 -13.08
C ASN A 113 -0.68 29.04 -12.45
N ALA A 114 0.15 29.78 -11.70
CA ALA A 114 -0.19 31.12 -11.24
C ALA A 114 1.00 32.06 -11.48
N SER A 115 1.16 32.49 -12.73
CA SER A 115 1.96 33.66 -13.13
C SER A 115 1.39 34.22 -14.43
#